data_AF-A0A956K6X2-F1
#
_entry.id   AF-A0A956K6X2-F1
#
_cell.length_a   1.000
_cell.length_b   1.000
_cell.length_c   1.000
_cell.angle_alpha   90.00
_cell.angle_beta   90.00
_cell.angle_gamma   90.00
#
_symmetry.space_group_name_H-M   'P 1'
#
loop_
_entity.id
_entity.type
_entity.pdbx_description
1 polymer ?
#
loop_
_entity_poly.entity_id
_entity_poly.type
_entity_poly.pdbx_seq_one_letter_code
_entity_poly.pdbx_strand_id
1 'polypeptide(L)'
;MTIKLSHYSLALLACLGLTLSSVACGDSGTDGDGNDEVADTTDATTDTTSETGDTMDTTTDTTDTTDTTDTTTTTDTGPGDLPNGAACTSDAECMSLNCYVVPFLGGQCGECNEDADCPDGGCTPPNPFESNGSTCNMGELGGGCESSAVCMDGLSCGNVLDLLGLIQINTCGNCTGDDECPMQLCAPIVSVMDFSGVNDCIDPGTLEQNAFCQLEGNGNQACASGLCSVVDIMGLAQIGACGECNTDADCMGGVCVLGSFDINGGTLTGSVCG
;
A
#
# COMPACT_ATOMS: atom_id res chain seq x y z
N MET A 1 19.59 -2.80 41.95
CA MET A 1 18.95 -1.82 42.86
C MET A 1 17.57 -1.56 42.28
N THR A 2 16.56 -2.19 42.87
CA THR A 2 15.23 -2.36 42.27
C THR A 2 14.25 -1.49 43.03
N ILE A 3 13.63 -0.51 42.36
CA ILE A 3 12.56 0.31 42.96
C ILE A 3 11.26 0.00 42.23
N LYS A 4 10.38 -0.73 42.92
CA LYS A 4 8.95 -0.85 42.63
C LYS A 4 8.21 0.26 43.39
N LEU A 5 7.35 1.01 42.72
CA LEU A 5 6.19 1.72 43.28
C LEU A 5 5.09 1.64 42.21
N SER A 6 4.12 0.72 42.30
CA SER A 6 2.88 0.77 43.08
C SER A 6 1.88 1.83 42.62
N HIS A 7 0.83 1.33 41.96
CA HIS A 7 -0.51 1.88 41.74
C HIS A 7 -1.08 2.65 42.95
N TYR A 8 -1.87 3.71 42.70
CA TYR A 8 -3.19 3.94 43.33
C TYR A 8 -3.93 5.18 42.73
N SER A 9 -5.15 4.93 42.26
CA SER A 9 -6.42 5.72 42.33
C SER A 9 -6.66 7.10 41.68
N LEU A 10 -7.64 7.09 40.76
CA LEU A 10 -8.96 7.77 40.74
C LEU A 10 -9.15 9.18 41.34
N ALA A 11 -9.60 10.12 40.50
CA ALA A 11 -10.69 11.11 40.70
C ALA A 11 -10.95 11.78 39.31
N LEU A 12 -12.10 11.75 38.63
CA LEU A 12 -13.48 12.16 38.93
C LEU A 12 -13.65 13.67 39.18
N LEU A 13 -14.01 14.44 38.14
CA LEU A 13 -14.72 15.74 38.17
C LEU A 13 -15.28 16.01 36.75
N ALA A 14 -16.56 15.74 36.47
CA ALA A 14 -17.76 16.53 36.75
C ALA A 14 -18.10 17.58 35.67
N CYS A 15 -19.31 17.42 35.13
CA CYS A 15 -20.06 18.27 34.21
C CYS A 15 -19.99 19.76 34.50
N LEU A 16 -20.02 20.58 33.44
CA LEU A 16 -20.81 21.80 33.42
C LEU A 16 -21.34 22.04 32.00
N GLY A 17 -22.65 21.93 31.83
CA GLY A 17 -23.35 22.31 30.60
C GLY A 17 -23.74 23.78 30.61
N LEU A 18 -24.01 24.32 29.42
CA LEU A 18 -24.89 25.46 29.24
C LEU A 18 -25.62 25.31 27.89
N THR A 19 -26.91 25.04 28.01
CA THR A 19 -27.94 25.18 26.97
C THR A 19 -28.39 26.64 26.90
N LEU A 20 -28.75 27.13 25.71
CA LEU A 20 -29.83 28.10 25.51
C LEU A 20 -30.25 28.13 24.03
N SER A 21 -31.48 27.68 23.81
CA SER A 21 -32.21 27.63 22.54
C SER A 21 -33.07 28.89 22.32
N SER A 22 -33.79 28.92 21.18
CA SER A 22 -35.02 29.67 20.80
C SER A 22 -34.80 30.79 19.77
N VAL A 23 -35.65 31.08 18.75
CA VAL A 23 -37.00 30.60 18.39
C VAL A 23 -37.44 31.14 16.99
N ALA A 24 -38.23 30.33 16.25
CA ALA A 24 -39.34 30.59 15.27
C ALA A 24 -39.14 31.50 14.03
N CYS A 25 -39.91 31.45 12.92
CA CYS A 25 -41.26 30.93 12.55
C CYS A 25 -41.32 30.85 10.99
N GLY A 26 -41.81 29.79 10.31
CA GLY A 26 -43.23 29.48 9.94
C GLY A 26 -43.38 29.51 8.39
N ASP A 27 -44.36 28.95 7.67
CA ASP A 27 -45.39 27.89 7.78
C ASP A 27 -46.11 27.82 6.38
N SER A 28 -46.92 26.78 6.12
CA SER A 28 -47.95 26.51 5.06
C SER A 28 -47.52 25.39 4.08
N GLY A 29 -48.04 24.14 4.11
CA GLY A 29 -49.44 23.65 3.93
C GLY A 29 -49.58 23.13 2.47
N THR A 30 -50.05 21.94 2.09
CA THR A 30 -51.20 21.10 2.49
C THR A 30 -51.18 19.70 1.82
N ASP A 31 -51.67 18.69 2.56
CA ASP A 31 -52.57 17.55 2.25
C ASP A 31 -52.40 16.55 1.09
N GLY A 32 -52.60 15.25 1.40
CA GLY A 32 -52.98 14.21 0.43
C GLY A 32 -52.84 12.76 0.90
N ASP A 33 -53.90 12.22 1.52
CA ASP A 33 -54.15 10.82 1.94
C ASP A 33 -54.06 9.75 0.83
N GLY A 34 -53.84 8.48 1.21
CA GLY A 34 -54.18 7.32 0.36
C GLY A 34 -53.49 5.99 0.74
N ASN A 35 -54.26 5.10 1.38
CA ASN A 35 -53.90 3.80 1.98
C ASN A 35 -54.39 2.63 1.09
N ASP A 36 -53.68 1.50 1.02
CA ASP A 36 -54.20 0.12 0.79
C ASP A 36 -53.03 -0.88 0.80
N GLU A 37 -52.92 -1.76 1.81
CA GLU A 37 -53.35 -3.18 1.84
C GLU A 37 -52.50 -4.13 0.96
N VAL A 38 -52.16 -5.40 1.25
CA VAL A 38 -52.04 -6.36 2.39
C VAL A 38 -51.73 -7.73 1.72
N ALA A 39 -51.17 -8.69 2.48
CA ALA A 39 -50.99 -10.15 2.22
C ALA A 39 -49.69 -10.53 1.48
N ASP A 40 -48.73 -11.30 2.01
CA ASP A 40 -48.69 -12.51 2.88
C ASP A 40 -49.38 -13.75 2.31
N THR A 41 -48.58 -14.78 1.96
CA THR A 41 -48.85 -16.21 2.23
C THR A 41 -47.68 -17.12 1.78
N THR A 42 -47.32 -18.01 2.71
CA THR A 42 -46.77 -19.39 2.64
C THR A 42 -47.20 -20.21 1.40
N ASP A 43 -46.56 -21.29 0.93
CA ASP A 43 -46.19 -22.54 1.63
C ASP A 43 -45.44 -23.52 0.66
N ALA A 44 -44.87 -24.58 1.24
CA ALA A 44 -44.10 -25.68 0.66
C ALA A 44 -44.82 -26.57 -0.37
N THR A 45 -44.08 -27.27 -1.25
CA THR A 45 -44.31 -28.71 -1.54
C THR A 45 -43.13 -29.41 -2.23
N THR A 46 -42.98 -30.68 -1.86
CA THR A 46 -42.09 -31.78 -2.24
C THR A 46 -42.35 -32.36 -3.65
N ASP A 47 -41.39 -33.22 -4.07
CA ASP A 47 -41.54 -34.49 -4.82
C ASP A 47 -41.26 -34.57 -6.34
N THR A 48 -40.16 -35.29 -6.62
CA THR A 48 -40.03 -36.54 -7.41
C THR A 48 -40.56 -36.60 -8.85
N THR A 49 -39.64 -36.89 -9.79
CA THR A 49 -39.95 -37.76 -10.93
C THR A 49 -38.71 -38.50 -11.43
N SER A 50 -38.81 -39.84 -11.41
CA SER A 50 -37.95 -40.80 -12.10
C SER A 50 -38.20 -40.77 -13.60
N GLU A 51 -37.16 -40.95 -14.41
CA GLU A 51 -37.26 -41.71 -15.67
C GLU A 51 -36.03 -42.59 -15.89
N THR A 52 -36.31 -43.67 -16.62
CA THR A 52 -35.64 -44.97 -16.68
C THR A 52 -35.15 -45.21 -18.11
N GLY A 53 -34.07 -45.99 -18.27
CA GLY A 53 -33.71 -46.70 -19.51
C GLY A 53 -32.71 -45.94 -20.39
N ASP A 54 -31.77 -46.57 -21.07
CA ASP A 54 -31.71 -47.96 -21.48
C ASP A 54 -30.28 -48.39 -21.85
N THR A 55 -30.14 -49.71 -21.87
CA THR A 55 -28.94 -50.54 -22.03
C THR A 55 -28.45 -50.56 -23.47
N MET A 56 -27.12 -50.53 -23.73
CA MET A 56 -26.52 -51.51 -24.65
C MET A 56 -24.99 -51.64 -24.53
N ASP A 57 -24.64 -52.89 -24.27
CA ASP A 57 -23.37 -53.60 -24.30
C ASP A 57 -22.62 -53.43 -25.63
N THR A 58 -21.30 -53.19 -25.56
CA THR A 58 -20.38 -53.67 -26.61
C THR A 58 -19.05 -54.03 -25.97
N THR A 59 -18.91 -55.33 -25.72
CA THR A 59 -17.67 -56.06 -25.47
C THR A 59 -16.70 -55.90 -26.65
N THR A 60 -15.46 -55.49 -26.39
CA THR A 60 -14.29 -55.92 -27.16
C THR A 60 -13.10 -56.06 -26.23
N ASP A 61 -12.68 -57.30 -26.10
CA ASP A 61 -11.60 -57.81 -25.29
C ASP A 61 -10.32 -57.79 -26.13
N THR A 62 -9.25 -57.12 -25.69
CA THR A 62 -7.89 -57.34 -26.21
C THR A 62 -6.83 -56.94 -25.18
N THR A 63 -6.38 -57.95 -24.42
CA THR A 63 -4.99 -58.30 -24.06
C THR A 63 -3.99 -57.23 -23.60
N ASP A 64 -3.50 -57.44 -22.36
CA ASP A 64 -2.15 -57.20 -21.84
C ASP A 64 -1.30 -56.08 -22.47
N THR A 65 -1.02 -55.04 -21.68
CA THR A 65 0.35 -54.71 -21.27
C THR A 65 0.28 -53.95 -19.95
N THR A 66 0.88 -54.51 -18.91
CA THR A 66 1.30 -53.81 -17.70
C THR A 66 2.10 -52.56 -18.09
N ASP A 67 1.52 -51.40 -17.90
CA ASP A 67 2.30 -50.17 -17.71
C ASP A 67 1.65 -49.44 -16.54
N THR A 68 2.15 -49.75 -15.35
CA THR A 68 1.95 -48.94 -14.17
C THR A 68 2.72 -47.64 -14.40
N THR A 69 2.18 -46.74 -15.23
CA THR A 69 2.52 -45.32 -15.09
C THR A 69 1.96 -44.92 -13.73
N ASP A 70 2.81 -45.08 -12.73
CA ASP A 70 2.84 -44.25 -11.55
C ASP A 70 2.64 -42.82 -12.03
N THR A 71 1.38 -42.38 -12.03
CA THR A 71 1.07 -40.97 -11.87
C THR A 71 1.36 -40.70 -10.41
N THR A 72 2.66 -40.71 -10.06
CA THR A 72 3.13 -39.89 -8.98
C THR A 72 2.71 -38.49 -9.39
N THR A 73 1.61 -38.01 -8.82
CA THR A 73 1.54 -36.62 -8.41
C THR A 73 2.78 -36.40 -7.56
N THR A 74 3.91 -36.15 -8.23
CA THR A 74 4.99 -35.40 -7.64
C THR A 74 4.32 -34.08 -7.33
N THR A 75 3.86 -33.92 -6.09
CA THR A 75 3.94 -32.63 -5.44
C THR A 75 5.40 -32.24 -5.61
N ASP A 76 5.67 -31.56 -6.72
CA ASP A 76 6.95 -30.96 -7.01
C ASP A 76 7.08 -29.84 -5.97
N THR A 77 7.57 -30.24 -4.80
CA THR A 77 7.94 -29.34 -3.73
C THR A 77 9.37 -28.84 -3.96
N GLY A 78 9.90 -29.02 -5.16
CA GLY A 78 11.15 -28.41 -5.57
C GLY A 78 10.98 -26.90 -5.79
N PRO A 79 12.08 -26.14 -5.72
CA PRO A 79 12.07 -24.77 -6.21
C PRO A 79 11.62 -24.74 -7.66
N GLY A 80 10.75 -23.79 -8.00
CA GLY A 80 10.27 -23.64 -9.36
C GLY A 80 11.39 -23.23 -10.32
N ASP A 81 11.07 -23.18 -11.62
CA ASP A 81 12.06 -22.95 -12.67
C ASP A 81 12.24 -21.46 -13.02
N LEU A 82 11.49 -20.55 -12.38
CA LEU A 82 11.54 -19.13 -12.73
C LEU A 82 12.79 -18.45 -12.15
N PRO A 83 13.62 -17.78 -12.99
CA PRO A 83 14.77 -17.03 -12.51
C PRO A 83 14.37 -15.74 -11.81
N ASN A 84 15.29 -15.12 -11.06
CA ASN A 84 15.09 -13.78 -10.51
C ASN A 84 14.72 -12.78 -11.62
N GLY A 85 13.75 -11.91 -11.31
CA GLY A 85 13.13 -10.96 -12.24
C GLY A 85 11.98 -11.52 -13.08
N ALA A 86 11.73 -12.83 -13.05
CA ALA A 86 10.55 -13.40 -13.71
C ALA A 86 9.28 -13.11 -12.92
N ALA A 87 8.16 -12.89 -13.62
CA ALA A 87 6.87 -12.70 -12.98
C ALA A 87 6.39 -13.98 -12.28
N CYS A 88 5.90 -13.85 -11.05
CA CYS A 88 5.43 -14.97 -10.23
C CYS A 88 4.13 -14.62 -9.49
N THR A 89 3.40 -15.64 -9.06
CA THR A 89 2.24 -15.48 -8.17
C THR A 89 2.40 -16.18 -6.82
N SER A 90 3.44 -16.99 -6.69
CA SER A 90 3.79 -17.70 -5.46
C SER A 90 5.28 -18.00 -5.40
N ASP A 91 5.79 -18.12 -4.19
CA ASP A 91 7.17 -18.47 -3.86
C ASP A 91 7.65 -19.75 -4.57
N ALA A 92 6.78 -20.76 -4.64
CA ALA A 92 7.10 -22.06 -5.24
C ALA A 92 7.40 -21.99 -6.75
N GLU A 93 7.01 -20.92 -7.44
CA GLU A 93 7.31 -20.75 -8.87
C GLU A 93 8.78 -20.31 -9.09
N CYS A 94 9.42 -19.72 -8.08
CA CYS A 94 10.74 -19.13 -8.17
C CYS A 94 11.85 -20.14 -7.83
N MET A 95 12.97 -20.07 -8.56
CA MET A 95 14.17 -20.84 -8.26
C MET A 95 14.73 -20.54 -6.87
N SER A 96 14.53 -19.30 -6.41
CA SER A 96 14.91 -18.82 -5.08
C SER A 96 13.92 -19.21 -3.99
N LEU A 97 12.74 -19.72 -4.34
CA LEU A 97 11.57 -19.85 -3.45
C LEU A 97 11.03 -18.51 -2.93
N ASN A 98 11.39 -17.37 -3.54
CA ASN A 98 11.00 -16.06 -3.05
C ASN A 98 10.32 -15.25 -4.17
N CYS A 99 9.01 -15.05 -4.05
CA CYS A 99 8.19 -14.22 -4.92
C CYS A 99 7.81 -12.93 -4.20
N TYR A 100 8.46 -11.82 -4.55
CA TYR A 100 8.13 -10.51 -3.98
C TYR A 100 6.88 -9.94 -4.67
N VAL A 101 5.75 -9.88 -3.97
CA VAL A 101 4.48 -9.42 -4.52
C VAL A 101 4.23 -7.96 -4.15
N VAL A 102 4.24 -7.08 -5.16
CA VAL A 102 3.79 -5.70 -5.01
C VAL A 102 2.32 -5.63 -5.41
N PRO A 103 1.41 -5.21 -4.51
CA PRO A 103 0.00 -5.06 -4.85
C PRO A 103 -0.19 -4.20 -6.10
N PHE A 104 -1.13 -4.59 -6.98
CA PHE A 104 -1.43 -3.98 -8.28
C PHE A 104 -0.35 -4.13 -9.38
N LEU A 105 0.94 -4.26 -9.02
CA LEU A 105 2.04 -4.40 -9.98
C LEU A 105 2.45 -5.86 -10.26
N GLY A 106 2.01 -6.80 -9.41
CA GLY A 106 2.28 -8.22 -9.58
C GLY A 106 3.48 -8.70 -8.74
N GLY A 107 3.83 -9.97 -8.90
CA GLY A 107 4.98 -10.58 -8.23
C GLY A 107 6.18 -10.71 -9.15
N GLN A 108 7.39 -10.58 -8.58
CA GLN A 108 8.64 -10.91 -9.25
C GLN A 108 9.49 -11.83 -8.38
N CYS A 109 10.06 -12.85 -8.99
CA CYS A 109 11.02 -13.72 -8.32
C CYS A 109 12.26 -12.89 -7.94
N GLY A 110 12.78 -13.08 -6.74
CA GLY A 110 14.00 -12.42 -6.30
C GLY A 110 14.75 -13.23 -5.27
N GLU A 111 15.80 -12.68 -4.71
CA GLU A 111 16.64 -13.37 -3.71
C GLU A 111 15.93 -13.49 -2.37
N CYS A 112 14.98 -12.61 -2.07
CA CYS A 112 14.25 -12.50 -0.80
C CYS A 112 12.83 -11.99 -1.05
N ASN A 113 11.88 -12.28 -0.17
CA ASN A 113 10.60 -11.59 -0.12
C ASN A 113 10.34 -10.90 1.24
N GLU A 114 11.14 -11.25 2.26
CA GLU A 114 11.14 -10.65 3.59
C GLU A 114 12.58 -10.47 4.10
N ASP A 115 12.76 -9.66 5.15
CA ASP A 115 14.09 -9.43 5.75
C ASP A 115 14.73 -10.73 6.28
N ALA A 116 13.91 -11.70 6.70
CA ALA A 116 14.39 -12.95 7.29
C ALA A 116 15.11 -13.87 6.29
N ASP A 117 14.92 -13.65 4.99
CA ASP A 117 15.66 -14.35 3.93
C ASP A 117 17.12 -13.86 3.81
N CYS A 118 17.41 -12.68 4.36
CA CYS A 118 18.69 -12.01 4.26
C CYS A 118 19.45 -12.11 5.60
N PRO A 119 20.53 -12.91 5.70
CA PRO A 119 21.18 -13.19 6.99
C PRO A 119 21.90 -11.99 7.61
N ASP A 120 22.33 -11.02 6.80
CA ASP A 120 23.20 -9.91 7.20
C ASP A 120 22.58 -8.53 6.94
N GLY A 121 21.28 -8.44 6.63
CA GLY A 121 20.61 -7.18 6.34
C GLY A 121 19.16 -7.36 5.93
N GLY A 122 18.66 -6.53 5.01
CA GLY A 122 17.24 -6.47 4.65
C GLY A 122 16.95 -6.91 3.22
N CYS A 123 15.67 -6.97 2.88
CA CYS A 123 15.22 -7.24 1.52
C CYS A 123 14.87 -5.95 0.77
N THR A 124 15.60 -5.65 -0.31
CA THR A 124 15.27 -4.51 -1.18
C THR A 124 14.18 -4.91 -2.18
N PRO A 125 13.03 -4.19 -2.22
CA PRO A 125 11.96 -4.46 -3.16
C PRO A 125 12.43 -4.39 -4.62
N PRO A 126 11.87 -5.21 -5.53
CA PRO A 126 12.20 -5.12 -6.95
C PRO A 126 11.72 -3.79 -7.52
N ASN A 127 12.50 -3.20 -8.44
CA ASN A 127 11.98 -2.15 -9.29
C ASN A 127 10.99 -2.76 -10.31
N PRO A 128 9.69 -2.38 -10.32
CA PRO A 128 8.69 -2.93 -11.23
C PRO A 128 8.95 -2.60 -12.72
N PHE A 129 9.83 -1.64 -13.00
CA PHE A 129 10.24 -1.27 -14.36
C PHE A 129 11.49 -2.03 -14.84
N GLU A 130 12.11 -2.81 -13.96
CA GLU A 130 13.25 -3.66 -14.27
C GLU A 130 12.91 -5.14 -14.07
N SER A 131 13.78 -6.02 -14.56
CA SER A 131 13.61 -7.48 -14.46
C SER A 131 14.72 -8.10 -13.60
N ASN A 132 15.04 -7.46 -12.48
CA ASN A 132 16.15 -7.88 -11.61
C ASN A 132 15.68 -8.62 -10.34
N GLY A 133 14.38 -8.56 -10.01
CA GLY A 133 13.86 -9.14 -8.76
C GLY A 133 14.27 -8.37 -7.51
N SER A 134 13.75 -8.78 -6.35
CA SER A 134 14.23 -8.30 -5.04
C SER A 134 15.63 -8.82 -4.76
N THR A 135 16.41 -8.06 -3.98
CA THR A 135 17.79 -8.41 -3.66
C THR A 135 18.08 -8.21 -2.18
N CYS A 136 18.91 -9.10 -1.61
CA CYS A 136 19.38 -8.90 -0.25
C CYS A 136 20.39 -7.75 -0.20
N ASN A 137 20.27 -6.89 0.81
CA ASN A 137 21.18 -5.80 1.07
C ASN A 137 21.79 -5.94 2.48
N MET A 138 22.75 -5.08 2.81
CA MET A 138 23.48 -5.13 4.09
C MET A 138 22.97 -4.11 5.12
N GLY A 139 21.74 -3.60 4.97
CA GLY A 139 21.16 -2.57 5.83
C GLY A 139 21.68 -1.17 5.57
N GLU A 140 22.26 -0.94 4.39
CA GLU A 140 22.85 0.35 4.02
C GLU A 140 21.79 1.42 3.75
N LEU A 141 22.22 2.69 3.67
CA LEU A 141 21.34 3.81 3.42
C LEU A 141 20.56 3.62 2.09
N GLY A 142 19.22 3.67 2.16
CA GLY A 142 18.32 3.41 1.04
C GLY A 142 18.07 1.93 0.74
N GLY A 143 18.74 1.01 1.45
CA GLY A 143 18.44 -0.43 1.39
C GLY A 143 17.07 -0.73 1.97
N GLY A 144 16.32 -1.63 1.34
CA GLY A 144 15.01 -2.04 1.82
C GLY A 144 15.08 -2.77 3.16
N CYS A 145 14.04 -2.56 3.98
CA CYS A 145 13.94 -3.13 5.32
C CYS A 145 12.46 -3.27 5.73
N GLU A 146 12.19 -4.20 6.63
CA GLU A 146 10.93 -4.33 7.36
C GLU A 146 11.06 -3.85 8.81
N SER A 147 12.30 -3.83 9.33
CA SER A 147 12.58 -3.36 10.69
C SER A 147 13.92 -2.64 10.80
N SER A 148 14.06 -1.74 11.78
CA SER A 148 15.36 -1.08 12.03
C SER A 148 16.45 -2.03 12.51
N ALA A 149 16.14 -3.30 12.79
CA ALA A 149 17.13 -4.27 13.23
C ALA A 149 18.07 -4.73 12.12
N VAL A 150 17.64 -4.62 10.86
CA VAL A 150 18.48 -4.95 9.70
C VAL A 150 19.32 -3.79 9.21
N CYS A 151 18.99 -2.56 9.64
CA CYS A 151 19.68 -1.36 9.23
C CYS A 151 21.04 -1.22 9.95
N MET A 152 22.02 -0.64 9.24
CA MET A 152 23.32 -0.32 9.83
C MET A 152 23.20 0.67 10.99
N ASP A 153 24.21 0.68 11.87
CA ASP A 153 24.27 1.58 13.03
C ASP A 153 24.01 3.05 12.64
N GLY A 154 23.04 3.66 13.32
CA GLY A 154 22.65 5.06 13.09
C GLY A 154 21.59 5.26 12.02
N LEU A 155 21.11 4.20 11.38
CA LEU A 155 19.98 4.23 10.47
C LEU A 155 18.73 3.59 11.11
N SER A 156 17.57 4.04 10.66
CA SER A 156 16.27 3.52 11.09
C SER A 156 15.45 3.14 9.87
N CYS A 157 14.71 2.03 9.97
CA CYS A 157 13.79 1.62 8.92
C CYS A 157 12.55 2.51 8.95
N GLY A 158 12.31 3.24 7.87
CA GLY A 158 11.20 4.17 7.76
C GLY A 158 10.48 4.04 6.42
N ASN A 159 9.19 4.37 6.42
CA ASN A 159 8.43 4.46 5.18
C ASN A 159 8.90 5.68 4.38
N VAL A 160 9.27 5.45 3.13
CA VAL A 160 9.72 6.48 2.19
C VAL A 160 8.65 6.79 1.15
N LEU A 161 7.87 5.78 0.77
CA LEU A 161 6.76 5.92 -0.14
C LEU A 161 5.59 5.09 0.39
N ASP A 162 4.45 5.73 0.59
CA ASP A 162 3.19 5.06 0.92
C ASP A 162 2.09 5.52 -0.05
N LEU A 163 1.64 4.59 -0.89
CA LEU A 163 0.52 4.78 -1.79
C LEU A 163 -0.76 4.21 -1.15
N LEU A 164 -1.31 4.93 -0.16
CA LEU A 164 -2.52 4.57 0.59
C LEU A 164 -2.53 3.14 1.16
N GLY A 165 -1.38 2.71 1.67
CA GLY A 165 -1.16 1.39 2.25
C GLY A 165 -1.08 0.26 1.23
N LEU A 166 -1.28 0.53 -0.07
CA LEU A 166 -1.22 -0.48 -1.13
C LEU A 166 0.21 -0.80 -1.52
N ILE A 167 1.05 0.23 -1.65
CA ILE A 167 2.48 0.08 -1.95
C ILE A 167 3.22 0.87 -0.89
N GLN A 168 3.93 0.14 -0.04
CA GLN A 168 4.76 0.70 1.01
C GLN A 168 6.21 0.31 0.73
N ILE A 169 7.06 1.32 0.53
CA ILE A 169 8.50 1.13 0.42
C ILE A 169 9.11 1.63 1.72
N ASN A 170 9.70 0.69 2.46
CA ASN A 170 10.43 0.97 3.68
C ASN A 170 11.92 0.79 3.40
N THR A 171 12.72 1.78 3.80
CA THR A 171 14.17 1.73 3.62
C THR A 171 14.90 2.22 4.86
N CYS A 172 16.16 1.82 4.99
CA CYS A 172 17.05 2.31 6.02
C CYS A 172 17.43 3.76 5.73
N GLY A 173 16.94 4.69 6.54
CA GLY A 173 17.17 6.13 6.42
C GLY A 173 17.88 6.74 7.63
N ASN A 174 18.27 8.00 7.51
CA ASN A 174 18.87 8.76 8.62
C ASN A 174 17.82 9.19 9.65
N CYS A 175 16.54 9.16 9.29
CA CYS A 175 15.45 9.56 10.16
C CYS A 175 14.15 8.80 9.84
N THR A 176 13.26 8.75 10.82
CA THR A 176 11.87 8.29 10.70
C THR A 176 10.87 9.38 11.05
N GLY A 177 11.34 10.46 11.68
CA GLY A 177 10.56 11.62 12.06
C GLY A 177 11.45 12.82 12.38
N ASP A 178 10.83 14.00 12.51
CA ASP A 178 11.52 15.27 12.72
C ASP A 178 12.28 15.36 14.04
N ASP A 179 11.87 14.57 15.04
CA ASP A 179 12.54 14.48 16.33
C ASP A 179 13.95 13.88 16.23
N GLU A 180 14.25 13.18 15.14
CA GLU A 180 15.57 12.62 14.84
C GLU A 180 16.46 13.60 14.05
N CYS A 181 15.92 14.76 13.61
CA CYS A 181 16.61 15.75 12.79
C CYS A 181 16.77 17.11 13.50
N PRO A 182 17.88 17.36 14.24
CA PRO A 182 18.05 18.59 14.99
C PRO A 182 18.10 19.83 14.07
N MET A 183 17.10 20.71 14.19
CA MET A 183 16.94 21.92 13.35
C MET A 183 16.70 21.65 11.86
N GLN A 184 16.39 20.41 11.50
CA GLN A 184 16.12 19.94 10.15
C GLN A 184 14.76 19.23 10.11
N LEU A 185 14.32 18.86 8.92
CA LEU A 185 13.08 18.13 8.67
C LEU A 185 13.42 16.74 8.15
N CYS A 186 12.76 15.72 8.67
CA CYS A 186 12.82 14.40 8.08
C CYS A 186 11.92 14.38 6.85
N ALA A 187 12.50 14.16 5.67
CA ALA A 187 11.76 14.14 4.42
C ALA A 187 12.18 12.95 3.54
N PRO A 188 11.23 12.36 2.79
CA PRO A 188 11.54 11.29 1.85
C PRO A 188 12.17 11.87 0.58
N ILE A 189 13.35 11.36 0.22
CA ILE A 189 13.99 11.60 -1.07
C ILE A 189 13.75 10.36 -1.93
N VAL A 190 12.78 10.46 -2.85
CA VAL A 190 12.31 9.33 -3.67
C VAL A 190 12.78 9.46 -5.11
N SER A 191 13.35 8.39 -5.65
CA SER A 191 13.54 8.20 -7.10
C SER A 191 12.52 7.20 -7.60
N VAL A 192 11.51 7.69 -8.32
CA VAL A 192 10.43 6.86 -8.86
C VAL A 192 10.95 5.96 -9.98
N MET A 193 11.86 6.48 -10.81
CA MET A 193 12.48 5.73 -11.90
C MET A 193 13.22 4.49 -11.38
N ASP A 194 13.92 4.67 -10.26
CA ASP A 194 14.67 3.60 -9.62
C ASP A 194 13.82 2.81 -8.60
N PHE A 195 12.55 3.21 -8.41
CA PHE A 195 11.65 2.69 -7.38
C PHE A 195 12.32 2.58 -6.00
N SER A 196 13.07 3.61 -5.64
CA SER A 196 13.90 3.65 -4.45
C SER A 196 13.75 4.98 -3.73
N GLY A 197 14.28 5.06 -2.52
CA GLY A 197 14.42 6.32 -1.84
C GLY A 197 14.97 6.16 -0.43
N VAL A 198 15.04 7.26 0.28
CA VAL A 198 15.59 7.32 1.63
C VAL A 198 14.93 8.46 2.41
N ASN A 199 14.70 8.26 3.70
CA ASN A 199 14.36 9.37 4.59
C ASN A 199 15.66 10.03 5.08
N ASP A 200 15.78 11.33 4.83
CA ASP A 200 16.96 12.11 5.20
C ASP A 200 16.60 13.40 5.92
N CYS A 201 17.52 13.92 6.72
CA CYS A 201 17.39 15.19 7.41
C CYS A 201 17.80 16.32 6.47
N ILE A 202 16.82 17.09 6.03
CA ILE A 202 17.01 18.21 5.11
C ILE A 202 16.75 19.55 5.78
N ASP A 203 17.34 20.62 5.25
CA ASP A 203 16.99 21.96 5.70
C ASP A 203 15.57 22.33 5.19
N PRO A 204 14.79 23.11 5.95
CA PRO A 204 13.51 23.61 5.46
C PRO A 204 13.67 24.41 4.15
N GLY A 205 12.79 24.15 3.18
CA GLY A 205 12.71 24.86 1.91
C GLY A 205 13.74 24.41 0.88
N THR A 206 14.34 23.22 1.02
CA THR A 206 15.33 22.73 0.05
C THR A 206 14.78 21.75 -0.98
N LEU A 207 13.59 21.18 -0.78
CA LEU A 207 13.00 20.30 -1.78
C LEU A 207 12.61 21.11 -3.01
N GLU A 208 13.12 20.68 -4.16
CA GLU A 208 12.86 21.32 -5.44
C GLU A 208 11.43 21.05 -5.93
N GLN A 209 10.99 21.82 -6.92
CA GLN A 209 9.76 21.55 -7.65
C GLN A 209 9.73 20.10 -8.14
N ASN A 210 8.57 19.44 -8.03
CA ASN A 210 8.34 18.04 -8.38
C ASN A 210 8.98 17.00 -7.42
N ALA A 211 9.70 17.41 -6.37
CA ALA A 211 10.17 16.48 -5.36
C ALA A 211 9.01 15.94 -4.52
N PHE A 212 9.15 14.73 -3.99
CA PHE A 212 8.19 14.16 -3.04
C PHE A 212 8.20 14.95 -1.74
N CYS A 213 7.02 15.19 -1.18
CA CYS A 213 6.87 15.81 0.13
C CYS A 213 5.78 15.09 0.93
N GLN A 214 5.88 15.14 2.25
CA GLN A 214 4.86 14.56 3.11
C GLN A 214 3.60 15.45 3.10
N LEU A 215 2.47 14.91 2.63
CA LEU A 215 1.20 15.65 2.62
C LEU A 215 0.76 16.06 4.02
N GLU A 216 1.04 15.22 5.00
CA GLU A 216 0.79 15.48 6.40
C GLU A 216 2.08 16.00 7.08
N GLY A 217 1.93 16.77 8.15
CA GLY A 217 3.07 17.25 8.92
C GLY A 217 3.81 18.42 8.27
N ASN A 218 5.09 18.23 7.96
CA ASN A 218 6.06 19.27 7.64
C ASN A 218 6.31 19.48 6.14
N GLY A 219 5.65 18.75 5.23
CA GLY A 219 6.02 18.75 3.81
C GLY A 219 5.96 20.12 3.14
N ASN A 220 5.03 21.00 3.55
CA ASN A 220 5.02 22.40 3.11
C ASN A 220 6.33 23.12 3.45
N GLN A 221 6.87 22.88 4.65
CA GLN A 221 8.12 23.51 5.09
C GLN A 221 9.34 22.92 4.38
N ALA A 222 9.26 21.68 3.90
CA ALA A 222 10.33 21.04 3.16
C ALA A 222 10.47 21.60 1.74
N CYS A 223 9.36 21.96 1.08
CA CYS A 223 9.33 22.50 -0.28
C CYS A 223 9.88 23.93 -0.38
N ALA A 224 10.72 24.19 -1.38
CA ALA A 224 11.25 25.52 -1.68
C ALA A 224 10.16 26.56 -1.97
N SER A 225 9.03 26.12 -2.53
CA SER A 225 7.83 26.93 -2.74
C SER A 225 7.05 27.22 -1.47
N GLY A 226 7.30 26.48 -0.38
CA GLY A 226 6.47 26.47 0.82
C GLY A 226 5.19 25.66 0.70
N LEU A 227 4.98 24.94 -0.43
CA LEU A 227 3.75 24.23 -0.74
C LEU A 227 4.02 22.79 -1.19
N CYS A 228 3.44 21.86 -0.45
CA CYS A 228 3.30 20.46 -0.78
C CYS A 228 1.89 20.23 -1.33
N SER A 229 1.80 20.02 -2.63
CA SER A 229 0.55 19.84 -3.35
C SER A 229 0.15 18.38 -3.45
N VAL A 230 -1.16 18.13 -3.40
CA VAL A 230 -1.71 16.78 -3.59
C VAL A 230 -1.64 16.42 -5.07
N VAL A 231 -1.02 15.29 -5.35
CA VAL A 231 -1.02 14.63 -6.65
C VAL A 231 -1.86 13.37 -6.56
N ASP A 232 -2.90 13.30 -7.38
CA ASP A 232 -3.79 12.16 -7.47
C ASP A 232 -3.26 11.16 -8.51
N ILE A 233 -3.06 9.93 -8.09
CA ILE A 233 -2.63 8.82 -8.94
C ILE A 233 -3.88 8.13 -9.48
N MET A 234 -4.50 8.72 -10.49
CA MET A 234 -5.66 8.14 -11.21
C MET A 234 -6.83 7.73 -10.28
N GLY A 235 -7.06 8.46 -9.19
CA GLY A 235 -8.08 8.18 -8.19
C GLY A 235 -7.80 6.99 -7.27
N LEU A 236 -6.60 6.39 -7.35
CA LEU A 236 -6.22 5.23 -6.56
C LEU A 236 -5.46 5.60 -5.29
N ALA A 237 -4.61 6.62 -5.36
CA ALA A 237 -3.78 7.08 -4.25
C ALA A 237 -3.49 8.58 -4.35
N GLN A 238 -3.14 9.18 -3.21
CA GLN A 238 -2.71 10.57 -3.13
C GLN A 238 -1.29 10.62 -2.56
N ILE A 239 -0.42 11.38 -3.22
CA ILE A 239 0.94 11.65 -2.77
C ILE A 239 1.19 13.15 -2.74
N GLY A 240 2.22 13.56 -2.00
CA GLY A 240 2.65 14.96 -1.96
C GLY A 240 3.76 15.22 -2.97
N ALA A 241 3.61 16.30 -3.71
CA ALA A 241 4.67 16.83 -4.57
C ALA A 241 4.86 18.32 -4.30
N CYS A 242 6.12 18.74 -4.18
CA CYS A 242 6.45 20.16 -4.09
C CYS A 242 5.99 20.86 -5.37
N GLY A 243 5.13 21.85 -5.18
CA GLY A 243 4.40 22.53 -6.24
C GLY A 243 4.34 24.03 -6.03
N GLU A 244 3.94 24.79 -7.05
CA GLU A 244 3.83 26.25 -6.97
C GLU A 244 2.52 26.71 -6.32
N CYS A 245 1.51 25.84 -6.26
CA CYS A 245 0.15 26.20 -5.83
C CYS A 245 -0.63 25.02 -5.26
N ASN A 246 -1.58 25.27 -4.37
CA ASN A 246 -2.60 24.28 -3.98
C ASN A 246 -3.97 24.65 -4.54
N THR A 247 -4.20 25.94 -4.78
CA THR A 247 -5.43 26.52 -5.28
C THR A 247 -5.14 27.67 -6.23
N ASP A 248 -6.14 28.09 -7.01
CA ASP A 248 -6.02 29.26 -7.89
C ASP A 248 -5.66 30.56 -7.14
N ALA A 249 -5.93 30.63 -5.83
CA ALA A 249 -5.58 31.79 -5.01
C ALA A 249 -4.07 31.96 -4.80
N ASP A 250 -3.31 30.87 -4.94
CA ASP A 250 -1.85 30.88 -4.84
C ASP A 250 -1.20 31.43 -6.13
N CYS A 251 -1.95 31.41 -7.24
CA CYS A 251 -1.53 31.93 -8.53
C CYS A 251 -1.98 33.40 -8.66
N MET A 252 -1.06 34.32 -8.98
CA MET A 252 -1.31 35.78 -9.07
C MET A 252 -2.24 36.18 -10.24
N GLY A 253 -3.49 35.70 -10.24
CA GLY A 253 -4.46 35.84 -11.32
C GLY A 253 -4.45 34.71 -12.36
N GLY A 254 -3.73 33.61 -12.10
CA GLY A 254 -3.69 32.40 -12.92
C GLY A 254 -4.57 31.28 -12.37
N VAL A 255 -4.54 30.12 -13.02
CA VAL A 255 -5.15 28.88 -12.52
C VAL A 255 -4.07 27.95 -11.98
N CYS A 256 -4.37 27.25 -10.89
CA CYS A 256 -3.50 26.22 -10.39
C CYS A 256 -3.74 24.93 -11.18
N VAL A 257 -2.75 24.54 -11.97
CA VAL A 257 -2.75 23.25 -12.63
C VAL A 257 -2.23 22.22 -11.63
N LEU A 258 -3.09 21.28 -11.25
CA LEU A 258 -2.74 20.22 -10.32
C LEU A 258 -1.58 19.37 -10.86
N GLY A 259 -0.75 18.89 -9.94
CA GLY A 259 0.32 17.95 -10.29
C GLY A 259 -0.23 16.62 -10.81
N SER A 260 0.66 15.84 -11.41
CA SER A 260 0.33 14.52 -11.94
C SER A 260 1.48 13.54 -11.70
N PHE A 261 1.14 12.26 -11.62
CA PHE A 261 2.11 11.18 -11.53
C PHE A 261 1.93 10.26 -12.74
N ASP A 262 2.95 10.19 -13.58
CA ASP A 262 2.98 9.23 -14.69
C ASP A 262 3.64 7.94 -14.21
N ILE A 263 2.82 6.93 -13.95
CA ILE A 263 3.28 5.60 -13.54
C ILE A 263 4.08 4.88 -14.64
N ASN A 264 3.84 5.18 -15.92
CA ASN A 264 4.55 4.53 -17.02
C ASN A 264 5.91 5.19 -17.26
N GLY A 265 5.98 6.50 -17.06
CA GLY A 265 7.20 7.30 -17.20
C GLY A 265 7.99 7.47 -15.90
N GLY A 266 7.49 6.95 -14.78
CA GLY A 266 8.10 7.12 -13.45
C GLY A 266 8.34 8.58 -13.09
N THR A 267 7.45 9.49 -13.49
CA THR A 267 7.66 10.94 -13.38
C THR A 267 6.61 11.56 -12.47
N LEU A 268 7.06 12.19 -11.38
CA LEU A 268 6.24 13.08 -10.57
C LEU A 268 6.33 14.50 -11.12
N THR A 269 5.19 15.16 -11.28
CA THR A 269 5.10 16.59 -11.60
C THR A 269 4.24 17.25 -10.53
N GLY A 270 4.80 18.20 -9.79
CA GLY A 270 4.06 19.02 -8.85
C GLY A 270 3.15 20.02 -9.55
N SER A 271 2.27 20.67 -8.79
CA SER A 271 1.40 21.70 -9.34
C SER A 271 2.18 22.91 -9.85
N VAL A 272 1.60 23.62 -10.83
CA VAL A 272 2.19 24.83 -11.44
C VAL A 272 1.12 25.89 -11.68
N CYS A 273 1.50 27.16 -11.61
CA CYS A 273 0.60 28.26 -11.96
C CYS A 273 0.60 28.52 -13.48
N GLY A 274 -0.60 28.56 -14.08
CA GLY A 274 -0.82 28.74 -15.53
C GLY A 274 -1.82 29.82 -15.91
#